data_AF-A0A965LSR2-F1
#
_entry.id   AF-A0A965LSR2-F1
#
_cell.length_a   1.000
_cell.length_b   1.000
_cell.length_c   1.000
_cell.angle_alpha   90.00
_cell.angle_beta   90.00
_cell.angle_gamma   90.00
#
_symmetry.space_group_name_H-M   'P 1'
#
loop_
_entity.id
_entity.type
_entity.pdbx_description
1 polymer ?
#
loop_
_entity_poly.entity_id
_entity_poly.type
_entity_poly.pdbx_seq_one_letter_code
_entity_poly.pdbx_strand_id
1 'polypeptide(L)'
;TNQVQLLGPGTINAKGNVVLSVCASHTAPLLLTGGADQTIEATGGADCYDGDVTVNKSGGTVSLTTGALTLNAASQDLLIQSGTFSLNGFGLTVNGTSGTVVVQNGGTLQLQGGETVTLNASNPTFQAGSTAKYVGTVGPYALKAWTYKSLVIAGGASSVFSLPGTLSLGENLTITTGILSLTGNTFTVTGTVSNDGTLRLQGGETVTLTNDSDSGIVEYVGNANASANSYTLKNWTYYDLLVNFADTDDTVTASSSPLAVNRNFSLVFGGFTAPTTMNVAGNFSHSGGTFAHNNGTVNTATLDNVRLAAALSGLWFLQFRCQ
;
A
#
# COMPACT_ATOMS: atom_id res chain seq x y z
N THR A 1 24.19 18.47 28.46
CA THR A 1 24.19 17.48 27.36
C THR A 1 25.57 16.85 27.33
N ASN A 2 25.72 15.56 27.63
CA ASN A 2 27.03 14.92 27.55
C ASN A 2 27.32 14.65 26.08
N GLN A 3 28.21 15.45 25.48
CA GLN A 3 28.70 15.20 24.13
C GLN A 3 29.79 14.14 24.19
N VAL A 4 29.56 13.01 23.52
CA VAL A 4 30.54 11.93 23.38
C VAL A 4 31.14 12.05 21.98
N GLN A 5 32.38 12.54 21.90
CA GLN A 5 33.14 12.58 20.67
C GLN A 5 33.94 11.28 20.55
N LEU A 6 33.61 10.44 19.58
CA LEU A 6 34.36 9.21 19.30
C LEU A 6 35.18 9.42 18.03
N LEU A 7 36.50 9.45 18.19
CA LEU A 7 37.49 9.68 17.12
C LEU A 7 38.23 8.38 16.73
N GLY A 8 37.64 7.21 16.99
CA GLY A 8 38.25 5.90 16.74
C GLY A 8 37.26 4.89 16.13
N PRO A 9 37.71 3.65 15.82
CA PRO A 9 36.92 2.63 15.10
C PRO A 9 35.79 2.00 15.94
N GLY A 10 35.45 2.60 17.08
CA GLY A 10 34.43 2.07 17.98
C GLY A 10 33.02 2.28 17.41
N THR A 11 32.11 1.37 17.76
CA THR A 11 30.68 1.48 17.43
C THR A 11 29.94 2.24 18.52
N ILE A 12 29.11 3.20 18.13
CA ILE A 12 28.16 3.90 19.02
C ILE A 12 26.91 3.04 19.15
N ASN A 13 26.72 2.36 20.28
CA ASN A 13 25.46 1.66 20.53
C ASN A 13 24.46 2.57 21.27
N ALA A 14 23.54 3.17 20.52
CA ALA A 14 22.51 4.04 21.04
C ALA A 14 21.25 3.24 21.40
N LYS A 15 20.84 3.32 22.68
CA LYS A 15 19.55 2.81 23.20
C LYS A 15 18.52 3.91 23.49
N GLY A 16 18.93 5.18 23.38
CA GLY A 16 18.09 6.36 23.52
C GLY A 16 18.07 7.19 22.24
N ASN A 17 17.46 8.37 22.30
CA ASN A 17 17.39 9.30 21.18
C ASN A 17 18.78 9.78 20.76
N VAL A 18 18.95 10.05 19.48
CA VAL A 18 20.20 10.50 18.86
C VAL A 18 19.98 11.88 18.25
N VAL A 19 20.95 12.77 18.46
CA VAL A 19 20.98 14.09 17.84
C VAL A 19 22.25 14.19 17.02
N LEU A 20 22.10 14.44 15.72
CA LEU A 20 23.19 14.67 14.77
C LEU A 20 23.22 16.18 14.47
N SER A 21 23.97 16.94 15.28
CA SER A 21 23.97 18.42 15.27
C SER A 21 25.34 19.07 15.10
N VAL A 22 26.44 18.31 15.14
CA VAL A 22 27.81 18.85 15.03
C VAL A 22 28.51 18.15 13.87
N CYS A 23 28.96 18.93 12.89
CA CYS A 23 29.59 18.37 11.69
C CYS A 23 31.09 18.25 11.90
N ALA A 24 31.59 17.01 11.87
CA ALA A 24 33.03 16.74 11.91
C ALA A 24 33.40 15.46 11.15
N SER A 25 32.64 15.07 10.12
CA SER A 25 32.88 13.86 9.31
C SER A 25 33.15 12.62 10.17
N HIS A 26 32.28 12.41 11.17
CA HIS A 26 32.42 11.30 12.10
C HIS A 26 32.17 9.98 11.39
N THR A 27 33.13 9.04 11.42
CA THR A 27 33.04 7.75 10.73
C THR A 27 32.70 6.56 11.64
N ALA A 28 32.61 6.78 12.95
CA ALA A 28 32.25 5.73 13.91
C ALA A 28 30.84 5.20 13.62
N PRO A 29 30.63 3.89 13.39
CA PRO A 29 29.30 3.36 13.08
C PRO A 29 28.30 3.56 14.22
N LEU A 30 27.05 3.85 13.87
CA LEU A 30 25.93 4.07 14.78
C LEU A 30 25.02 2.84 14.74
N LEU A 31 24.88 2.19 15.89
CA LEU A 31 24.04 1.02 16.09
C LEU A 31 22.87 1.39 17.02
N LEU A 32 21.64 1.33 16.52
CA LEU A 32 20.41 1.64 17.25
C LEU A 32 19.76 0.34 17.72
N THR A 33 19.67 0.12 19.04
CA THR A 33 19.18 -1.14 19.65
C THR A 33 18.14 -0.92 20.75
N GLY A 34 17.62 -2.03 21.30
CA GLY A 34 16.61 -2.03 22.35
C GLY A 34 15.17 -2.05 21.81
N GLY A 35 14.20 -2.23 22.71
CA GLY A 35 12.79 -2.43 22.36
C GLY A 35 11.88 -1.19 22.45
N ALA A 36 12.38 -0.07 22.97
CA ALA A 36 11.63 1.18 23.06
C ALA A 36 11.80 2.03 21.79
N ASP A 37 10.87 2.95 21.54
CA ASP A 37 11.00 3.92 20.46
C ASP A 37 12.22 4.84 20.69
N GLN A 38 12.85 5.23 19.59
CA GLN A 38 13.98 6.16 19.55
C GLN A 38 13.74 7.20 18.47
N THR A 39 14.38 8.35 18.61
CA THR A 39 14.37 9.40 17.59
C THR A 39 15.77 9.68 17.06
N ILE A 40 15.83 10.16 15.81
CA ILE A 40 17.00 10.83 15.26
C ILE A 40 16.59 12.26 14.89
N GLU A 41 17.30 13.23 15.47
CA GLU A 41 17.24 14.64 15.09
C GLU A 41 18.45 14.95 14.21
N ALA A 42 18.23 15.10 12.90
CA ALA A 42 19.26 15.41 11.91
C ALA A 42 19.28 16.92 11.61
N THR A 43 19.81 17.72 12.54
CA THR A 43 19.82 19.19 12.44
C THR A 43 21.08 19.75 11.77
N GLY A 44 22.12 18.94 11.66
CA GLY A 44 23.42 19.39 11.19
C GLY A 44 23.61 19.50 9.66
N GLY A 45 22.71 18.95 8.85
CA GLY A 45 22.82 18.97 7.38
C GLY A 45 23.68 17.84 6.80
N ALA A 46 24.14 18.00 5.55
CA ALA A 46 25.04 17.05 4.88
C ALA A 46 26.43 17.02 5.55
N ASP A 47 27.17 15.91 5.38
CA ASP A 47 28.55 15.70 5.89
C ASP A 47 28.70 15.80 7.42
N CYS A 48 27.58 15.82 8.14
CA CYS A 48 27.58 16.00 9.58
C CYS A 48 27.88 14.69 10.31
N TYR A 49 27.62 13.57 9.66
CA TYR A 49 27.90 12.21 10.12
C TYR A 49 28.18 11.33 8.90
N ASP A 50 29.35 10.70 8.88
CA ASP A 50 29.91 9.93 7.76
C ASP A 50 30.04 8.43 8.07
N GLY A 51 29.62 8.00 9.26
CA GLY A 51 29.60 6.61 9.67
C GLY A 51 28.37 5.87 9.17
N ASP A 52 28.43 4.55 9.17
CA ASP A 52 27.26 3.72 8.85
C ASP A 52 26.18 3.87 9.92
N VAL A 53 24.93 3.67 9.54
CA VAL A 53 23.79 3.60 10.47
C VAL A 53 23.17 2.21 10.39
N THR A 54 23.10 1.51 11.51
CA THR A 54 22.43 0.22 11.65
C THR A 54 21.26 0.32 12.61
N VAL A 55 20.07 -0.07 12.15
CA VAL A 55 18.87 -0.27 12.97
C VAL A 55 18.73 -1.76 13.26
N ASN A 56 18.91 -2.15 14.52
CA ASN A 56 18.81 -3.54 14.98
C ASN A 56 17.99 -3.56 16.27
N LYS A 57 16.71 -3.24 16.13
CA LYS A 57 15.79 -3.14 17.26
C LYS A 57 15.09 -4.47 17.50
N SER A 58 14.94 -4.84 18.77
CA SER A 58 14.14 -6.00 19.19
C SER A 58 12.64 -5.69 19.25
N GLY A 59 12.27 -4.41 19.11
CA GLY A 59 10.91 -3.86 19.14
C GLY A 59 10.95 -2.34 19.04
N GLY A 60 9.80 -1.69 18.81
CA GLY A 60 9.71 -0.23 18.66
C GLY A 60 10.25 0.29 17.33
N THR A 61 10.30 1.62 17.21
CA THR A 61 10.65 2.35 15.98
C THR A 61 11.78 3.33 16.22
N VAL A 62 12.67 3.49 15.23
CA VAL A 62 13.54 4.68 15.12
C VAL A 62 12.86 5.66 14.16
N SER A 63 12.50 6.85 14.63
CA SER A 63 11.83 7.86 13.80
C SER A 63 12.70 9.09 13.59
N LEU A 64 12.73 9.62 12.37
CA LEU A 64 13.21 10.99 12.15
C LEU A 64 12.22 11.98 12.79
N THR A 65 12.73 12.96 13.52
CA THR A 65 11.90 13.99 14.15
C THR A 65 12.23 15.40 13.70
N THR A 66 13.41 15.62 13.13
CA THR A 66 13.82 16.92 12.61
C THR A 66 14.87 16.74 11.52
N GLY A 67 14.66 17.43 10.40
CA GLY A 67 15.60 17.45 9.26
C GLY A 67 15.65 16.14 8.47
N ALA A 68 16.24 16.21 7.28
CA ALA A 68 16.49 15.03 6.45
C ALA A 68 17.74 14.30 6.93
N LEU A 69 17.72 12.98 6.97
CA LEU A 69 18.93 12.18 7.21
C LEU A 69 19.74 12.11 5.91
N THR A 70 20.99 12.57 5.96
CA THR A 70 21.89 12.55 4.80
C THR A 70 23.13 11.72 5.13
N LEU A 71 23.31 10.64 4.37
CA LEU A 71 24.42 9.69 4.44
C LEU A 71 25.11 9.65 3.06
N ASN A 72 25.87 10.69 2.75
CA ASN A 72 26.44 10.96 1.42
C ASN A 72 27.96 10.71 1.33
N ALA A 73 28.59 10.24 2.40
CA ALA A 73 30.00 9.88 2.39
C ALA A 73 30.25 8.56 1.62
N ALA A 74 31.45 8.38 1.10
CA ALA A 74 31.79 7.16 0.35
C ALA A 74 31.69 5.92 1.24
N SER A 75 31.05 4.87 0.72
CA SER A 75 30.77 3.60 1.41
C SER A 75 29.96 3.76 2.70
N GLN A 76 29.19 4.84 2.83
CA GLN A 76 28.32 5.06 3.97
C GLN A 76 26.97 4.36 3.76
N ASP A 77 26.65 3.44 4.66
CA ASP A 77 25.50 2.57 4.55
C ASP A 77 24.39 2.88 5.55
N LEU A 78 23.14 2.61 5.14
CA LEU A 78 22.00 2.43 6.03
C LEU A 78 21.54 0.98 6.01
N LEU A 79 21.74 0.28 7.13
CA LEU A 79 21.30 -1.09 7.32
C LEU A 79 20.11 -1.14 8.29
N ILE A 80 18.96 -1.62 7.82
CA ILE A 80 17.82 -1.96 8.67
C ILE A 80 17.84 -3.47 8.85
N GLN A 81 18.56 -3.91 9.88
CA GLN A 81 18.70 -5.33 10.20
C GLN A 81 17.41 -5.89 10.83
N SER A 82 16.80 -5.17 11.77
CA SER A 82 15.52 -5.54 12.36
C SER A 82 14.79 -4.34 12.98
N GLY A 83 13.47 -4.44 13.09
CA GLY A 83 12.62 -3.38 13.61
C GLY A 83 12.31 -2.32 12.55
N THR A 84 11.78 -1.18 12.97
CA THR A 84 11.29 -0.15 12.04
C THR A 84 12.20 1.07 12.03
N PHE A 85 12.63 1.49 10.84
CA PHE A 85 13.17 2.83 10.60
C PHE A 85 12.10 3.67 9.88
N SER A 86 11.62 4.73 10.53
CA SER A 86 10.58 5.60 9.99
C SER A 86 11.14 6.96 9.57
N LEU A 87 10.94 7.30 8.30
CA LEU A 87 11.25 8.63 7.79
C LEU A 87 10.33 9.71 8.35
N ASN A 88 9.12 9.33 8.79
CA ASN A 88 8.17 10.20 9.46
C ASN A 88 7.93 11.53 8.71
N GLY A 89 7.87 11.50 7.37
CA GLY A 89 7.68 12.69 6.53
C GLY A 89 8.95 13.46 6.19
N PHE A 90 10.12 13.10 6.73
CA PHE A 90 11.40 13.73 6.45
C PHE A 90 12.17 13.04 5.31
N GLY A 91 13.07 13.79 4.66
CA GLY A 91 13.88 13.25 3.56
C GLY A 91 14.93 12.24 4.01
N LEU A 92 15.36 11.38 3.07
CA LEU A 92 16.49 10.47 3.23
C LEU A 92 17.40 10.58 2.00
N THR A 93 18.69 10.81 2.22
CA THR A 93 19.71 10.78 1.18
C THR A 93 20.75 9.73 1.54
N VAL A 94 20.96 8.73 0.68
CA VAL A 94 22.04 7.74 0.78
C VAL A 94 22.64 7.56 -0.61
N ASN A 95 23.53 8.48 -0.99
CA ASN A 95 24.03 8.62 -2.36
C ASN A 95 25.55 8.76 -2.45
N GLY A 96 26.27 8.54 -1.35
CA GLY A 96 27.72 8.47 -1.39
C GLY A 96 28.19 7.29 -2.23
N THR A 97 29.33 7.41 -2.92
CA THR A 97 29.84 6.35 -3.80
C THR A 97 29.90 5.02 -3.07
N SER A 98 29.28 3.97 -3.64
CA SER A 98 29.17 2.62 -3.05
C SER A 98 28.33 2.51 -1.77
N GLY A 99 27.72 3.59 -1.29
CA GLY A 99 26.78 3.55 -0.16
C GLY A 99 25.48 2.82 -0.53
N THR A 100 24.91 2.11 0.43
CA THR A 100 23.77 1.22 0.23
C THR A 100 22.67 1.44 1.26
N VAL A 101 21.45 1.05 0.88
CA VAL A 101 20.32 0.92 1.80
C VAL A 101 19.82 -0.50 1.73
N VAL A 102 19.96 -1.25 2.82
CA VAL A 102 19.56 -2.66 2.89
C VAL A 102 18.53 -2.83 3.99
N VAL A 103 17.42 -3.49 3.65
CA VAL A 103 16.39 -3.91 4.62
C VAL A 103 16.42 -5.43 4.70
N GLN A 104 16.85 -5.96 5.84
CA GLN A 104 17.00 -7.41 6.05
C GLN A 104 15.70 -8.03 6.58
N ASN A 105 15.74 -9.34 6.81
CA ASN A 105 14.64 -10.10 7.40
C ASN A 105 14.20 -9.51 8.76
N GLY A 106 12.93 -9.14 8.88
CA GLY A 106 12.38 -8.49 10.08
C GLY A 106 12.65 -6.98 10.16
N GLY A 107 13.32 -6.40 9.16
CA GLY A 107 13.48 -4.96 8.98
C GLY A 107 12.29 -4.34 8.27
N THR A 108 11.89 -3.14 8.69
CA THR A 108 10.85 -2.33 8.06
C THR A 108 11.36 -0.93 7.75
N LEU A 109 11.28 -0.52 6.48
CA LEU A 109 11.42 0.89 6.08
C LEU A 109 10.02 1.52 6.00
N GLN A 110 9.73 2.46 6.90
CA GLN A 110 8.43 3.13 6.99
C GLN A 110 8.50 4.57 6.47
N LEU A 111 7.53 4.94 5.65
CA LEU A 111 7.39 6.28 5.07
C LEU A 111 5.91 6.70 5.00
N GLN A 112 5.64 7.99 4.89
CA GLN A 112 4.31 8.54 4.62
C GLN A 112 3.97 8.45 3.13
N GLY A 113 4.96 8.56 2.25
CA GLY A 113 4.87 8.48 0.79
C GLY A 113 5.35 9.75 0.08
N GLY A 114 5.18 10.92 0.71
CA GLY A 114 5.55 12.23 0.17
C GLY A 114 7.03 12.61 0.32
N GLU A 115 7.83 11.81 1.02
CA GLU A 115 9.23 12.12 1.32
C GLU A 115 10.11 12.20 0.06
N THR A 116 11.06 13.13 0.06
CA THR A 116 12.18 13.12 -0.90
C THR A 116 13.18 12.05 -0.47
N VAL A 117 13.37 11.03 -1.30
CA VAL A 117 14.30 9.93 -1.05
C VAL A 117 15.29 9.82 -2.21
N THR A 118 16.56 10.11 -1.94
CA THR A 118 17.64 10.16 -2.94
C THR A 118 18.65 9.05 -2.64
N LEU A 119 18.61 7.97 -3.41
CA LEU A 119 19.47 6.80 -3.19
C LEU A 119 20.32 6.51 -4.43
N ASN A 120 21.43 5.81 -4.23
CA ASN A 120 22.16 5.19 -5.32
C ASN A 120 21.28 4.24 -6.15
N ALA A 121 21.63 4.04 -7.42
CA ALA A 121 20.92 3.11 -8.29
C ALA A 121 20.81 1.71 -7.66
N SER A 122 19.68 1.04 -7.89
CA SER A 122 19.33 -0.27 -7.31
C SER A 122 19.09 -0.30 -5.79
N ASN A 123 19.14 0.84 -5.10
CA ASN A 123 18.73 0.95 -3.70
C ASN A 123 17.28 1.46 -3.56
N PRO A 124 16.58 1.08 -2.48
CA PRO A 124 17.01 0.16 -1.42
C PRO A 124 16.91 -1.31 -1.88
N THR A 125 17.73 -2.17 -1.26
CA THR A 125 17.63 -3.63 -1.42
C THR A 125 16.78 -4.20 -0.30
N PHE A 126 15.58 -4.68 -0.65
CA PHE A 126 14.71 -5.46 0.25
C PHE A 126 15.05 -6.95 0.15
N GLN A 127 15.55 -7.53 1.25
CA GLN A 127 15.82 -8.96 1.36
C GLN A 127 14.57 -9.75 1.77
N ALA A 128 14.59 -11.08 1.64
CA ALA A 128 13.46 -11.91 2.05
C ALA A 128 13.09 -11.66 3.53
N GLY A 129 11.79 -11.54 3.81
CA GLY A 129 11.22 -11.20 5.12
C GLY A 129 11.28 -9.71 5.48
N SER A 130 11.69 -8.83 4.57
CA SER A 130 11.69 -7.37 4.79
C SER A 130 10.40 -6.70 4.32
N THR A 131 10.10 -5.53 4.89
CA THR A 131 8.86 -4.79 4.61
C THR A 131 9.12 -3.34 4.25
N ALA A 132 8.43 -2.85 3.22
CA ALA A 132 8.17 -1.42 3.05
C ALA A 132 6.77 -1.09 3.57
N LYS A 133 6.66 -0.04 4.38
CA LYS A 133 5.38 0.36 5.00
C LYS A 133 5.05 1.81 4.72
N TYR A 134 3.85 2.05 4.19
CA TYR A 134 3.33 3.38 3.89
C TYR A 134 2.23 3.78 4.87
N VAL A 135 2.37 4.93 5.54
CA VAL A 135 1.49 5.38 6.63
C VAL A 135 0.90 6.78 6.44
N GLY A 136 1.05 7.39 5.26
CA GLY A 136 0.56 8.75 5.01
C GLY A 136 -0.96 8.88 5.15
N THR A 137 -1.42 10.01 5.69
CA THR A 137 -2.84 10.23 6.05
C THR A 137 -3.55 11.29 5.21
N VAL A 138 -2.82 12.01 4.36
CA VAL A 138 -3.35 13.13 3.56
C VAL A 138 -3.03 12.95 2.07
N GLY A 139 -3.05 11.72 1.57
CA GLY A 139 -2.72 11.42 0.16
C GLY A 139 -3.49 12.27 -0.87
N PRO A 140 -3.08 12.26 -2.15
CA PRO A 140 -2.49 11.09 -2.80
C PRO A 140 -0.97 10.99 -2.67
N TYR A 141 -0.48 9.75 -2.64
CA TYR A 141 0.93 9.40 -2.70
C TYR A 141 1.18 8.44 -3.85
N ALA A 142 2.34 8.55 -4.49
CA ALA A 142 2.86 7.49 -5.36
C ALA A 142 3.83 6.63 -4.54
N LEU A 143 3.73 5.31 -4.66
CA LEU A 143 4.77 4.44 -4.09
C LEU A 143 6.10 4.75 -4.77
N LYS A 144 7.21 4.53 -4.06
CA LYS A 144 8.53 4.66 -4.67
C LYS A 144 8.72 3.51 -5.66
N ALA A 145 9.42 3.77 -6.76
CA ALA A 145 9.70 2.76 -7.79
C ALA A 145 10.84 1.85 -7.32
N TRP A 146 10.56 0.98 -6.35
CA TRP A 146 11.50 0.03 -5.75
C TRP A 146 11.08 -1.42 -6.02
N THR A 147 12.03 -2.33 -5.86
CA THR A 147 11.75 -3.78 -5.88
C THR A 147 11.46 -4.24 -4.46
N TYR A 148 10.19 -4.38 -4.12
CA TYR A 148 9.73 -4.77 -2.79
C TYR A 148 9.74 -6.29 -2.59
N LYS A 149 9.80 -6.72 -1.32
CA LYS A 149 9.44 -8.10 -0.91
C LYS A 149 8.03 -8.13 -0.37
N SER A 150 7.81 -7.56 0.81
CA SER A 150 6.49 -7.31 1.37
C SER A 150 6.15 -5.83 1.37
N LEU A 151 4.87 -5.51 1.15
CA LEU A 151 4.33 -4.14 1.15
C LEU A 151 3.18 -4.04 2.15
N VAL A 152 3.23 -3.02 3.00
CA VAL A 152 2.15 -2.67 3.93
C VAL A 152 1.63 -1.27 3.61
N ILE A 153 0.31 -1.15 3.40
CA ILE A 153 -0.42 0.11 3.33
C ILE A 153 -1.23 0.27 4.60
N ALA A 154 -0.93 1.31 5.37
CA ALA A 154 -1.53 1.61 6.67
C ALA A 154 -1.75 3.13 6.82
N GLY A 155 -2.28 3.75 5.76
CA GLY A 155 -2.50 5.19 5.69
C GLY A 155 -3.83 5.64 6.30
N GLY A 156 -4.20 6.89 6.05
CA GLY A 156 -5.55 7.37 6.35
C GLY A 156 -6.60 6.67 5.49
N ALA A 157 -7.83 6.51 5.98
CA ALA A 157 -8.90 5.76 5.30
C ALA A 157 -9.15 6.20 3.85
N SER A 158 -9.02 7.50 3.56
CA SER A 158 -9.19 8.06 2.21
C SER A 158 -7.86 8.32 1.47
N SER A 159 -6.71 7.99 2.08
CA SER A 159 -5.41 8.20 1.45
C SER A 159 -5.19 7.18 0.34
N VAL A 160 -4.89 7.69 -0.86
CA VAL A 160 -4.57 6.88 -2.03
C VAL A 160 -3.07 6.72 -2.17
N PHE A 161 -2.63 5.47 -2.33
CA PHE A 161 -1.27 5.07 -2.65
C PHE A 161 -1.26 4.42 -4.02
N SER A 162 -0.72 5.10 -5.02
CA SER A 162 -0.73 4.66 -6.41
C SER A 162 0.55 3.91 -6.78
N LEU A 163 0.42 2.84 -7.56
CA LEU A 163 1.58 2.20 -8.17
C LEU A 163 2.29 3.18 -9.14
N PRO A 164 3.64 3.23 -9.13
CA PRO A 164 4.41 4.06 -10.04
C PRO A 164 4.60 3.40 -11.43
N GLY A 165 4.16 2.15 -11.58
CA GLY A 165 4.39 1.31 -12.75
C GLY A 165 4.03 -0.14 -12.44
N THR A 166 4.49 -1.09 -13.27
CA THR A 166 4.37 -2.52 -12.96
C THR A 166 5.05 -2.85 -11.64
N LEU A 167 4.36 -3.59 -10.78
CA LEU A 167 4.91 -4.02 -9.50
C LEU A 167 4.70 -5.51 -9.27
N SER A 168 5.75 -6.19 -8.79
CA SER A 168 5.69 -7.56 -8.31
C SER A 168 6.22 -7.60 -6.87
N LEU A 169 5.40 -8.11 -5.96
CA LEU A 169 5.79 -8.41 -4.59
C LEU A 169 6.24 -9.86 -4.54
N GLY A 170 7.48 -10.08 -4.10
CA GLY A 170 8.03 -11.42 -3.91
C GLY A 170 7.44 -12.16 -2.70
N GLU A 171 6.71 -11.44 -1.83
CA GLU A 171 6.10 -11.96 -0.62
C GLU A 171 4.69 -11.35 -0.47
N ASN A 172 4.40 -10.67 0.65
CA ASN A 172 3.04 -10.40 1.08
C ASN A 172 2.59 -8.98 0.76
N LEU A 173 1.27 -8.83 0.57
CA LEU A 173 0.58 -7.55 0.59
C LEU A 173 -0.30 -7.49 1.84
N THR A 174 -0.20 -6.39 2.57
CA THR A 174 -1.15 -6.07 3.64
C THR A 174 -1.69 -4.66 3.47
N ILE A 175 -3.01 -4.49 3.42
CA ILE A 175 -3.67 -3.19 3.40
C ILE A 175 -4.52 -3.12 4.66
N THR A 176 -4.03 -2.47 5.72
CA THR A 176 -4.81 -2.34 6.96
C THR A 176 -5.82 -1.20 6.88
N THR A 177 -5.44 -0.11 6.20
CA THR A 177 -6.26 1.10 6.02
C THR A 177 -5.79 1.85 4.78
N GLY A 178 -6.69 2.68 4.22
CA GLY A 178 -6.40 3.45 3.01
C GLY A 178 -6.60 2.65 1.73
N ILE A 179 -6.08 3.18 0.63
CA ILE A 179 -6.40 2.72 -0.72
C ILE A 179 -5.09 2.43 -1.46
N LEU A 180 -4.85 1.17 -1.84
CA LEU A 180 -3.83 0.82 -2.83
C LEU A 180 -4.46 0.89 -4.22
N SER A 181 -4.03 1.84 -5.04
CA SER A 181 -4.50 2.02 -6.41
C SER A 181 -3.51 1.45 -7.41
N LEU A 182 -3.95 0.50 -8.24
CA LEU A 182 -3.11 -0.11 -9.27
C LEU A 182 -2.88 0.80 -10.47
N THR A 183 -3.71 1.82 -10.65
CA THR A 183 -3.58 2.85 -11.71
C THR A 183 -3.38 2.27 -13.11
N GLY A 184 -4.01 1.13 -13.42
CA GLY A 184 -3.88 0.50 -14.74
C GLY A 184 -2.64 -0.38 -14.91
N ASN A 185 -1.80 -0.53 -13.88
CA ASN A 185 -0.54 -1.26 -13.96
C ASN A 185 -0.68 -2.75 -13.65
N THR A 186 0.21 -3.56 -14.26
CA THR A 186 0.37 -4.97 -13.89
C THR A 186 0.79 -5.09 -12.43
N PHE A 187 0.12 -5.97 -11.69
CA PHE A 187 0.39 -6.21 -10.28
C PHE A 187 0.42 -7.72 -9.96
N THR A 188 1.51 -8.17 -9.34
CA THR A 188 1.68 -9.56 -8.93
C THR A 188 2.04 -9.65 -7.46
N VAL A 189 1.40 -10.57 -6.73
CA VAL A 189 1.73 -10.92 -5.34
C VAL A 189 1.87 -12.43 -5.27
N THR A 190 3.06 -12.92 -4.91
CA THR A 190 3.32 -14.37 -4.80
C THR A 190 3.04 -14.94 -3.42
N GLY A 191 3.04 -14.09 -2.37
CA GLY A 191 2.68 -14.46 -1.01
C GLY A 191 1.19 -14.25 -0.71
N THR A 192 0.89 -13.97 0.55
CA THR A 192 -0.48 -13.75 1.02
C THR A 192 -0.93 -12.32 0.76
N VAL A 193 -2.21 -12.14 0.45
CA VAL A 193 -2.89 -10.84 0.44
C VAL A 193 -3.82 -10.78 1.64
N SER A 194 -3.72 -9.72 2.43
CA SER A 194 -4.68 -9.34 3.46
C SER A 194 -5.10 -7.89 3.24
N ASN A 195 -6.39 -7.62 3.23
CA ASN A 195 -6.96 -6.34 2.82
C ASN A 195 -8.16 -5.95 3.71
N ASP A 196 -7.92 -5.18 4.76
CA ASP A 196 -8.95 -4.51 5.54
C ASP A 196 -9.35 -3.13 4.97
N GLY A 197 -8.51 -2.57 4.08
CA GLY A 197 -8.75 -1.31 3.38
C GLY A 197 -9.37 -1.51 2.00
N THR A 198 -8.84 -0.79 1.00
CA THR A 198 -9.31 -0.86 -0.38
C THR A 198 -8.18 -1.21 -1.35
N LEU A 199 -8.38 -2.26 -2.15
CA LEU A 199 -7.63 -2.51 -3.38
C LEU A 199 -8.41 -1.94 -4.57
N ARG A 200 -7.87 -0.92 -5.23
CA ARG A 200 -8.53 -0.19 -6.32
C ARG A 200 -7.92 -0.54 -7.68
N LEU A 201 -8.76 -0.96 -8.61
CA LEU A 201 -8.44 -1.32 -9.99
C LEU A 201 -9.16 -0.37 -10.96
N GLN A 202 -8.55 -0.13 -12.12
CA GLN A 202 -9.23 0.43 -13.28
C GLN A 202 -10.07 -0.65 -13.98
N GLY A 203 -9.58 -1.88 -14.03
CA GLY A 203 -10.25 -3.07 -14.58
C GLY A 203 -9.48 -3.75 -15.71
N GLY A 204 -8.66 -3.00 -16.45
CA GLY A 204 -7.86 -3.49 -17.59
C GLY A 204 -6.53 -4.14 -17.21
N GLU A 205 -6.15 -4.12 -15.94
CA GLU A 205 -4.83 -4.56 -15.47
C GLU A 205 -4.63 -6.07 -15.60
N THR A 206 -3.39 -6.51 -15.76
CA THR A 206 -3.02 -7.91 -15.46
C THR A 206 -2.73 -8.02 -13.98
N VAL A 207 -3.58 -8.73 -13.23
CA VAL A 207 -3.44 -8.90 -11.78
C VAL A 207 -3.32 -10.39 -11.45
N THR A 208 -2.21 -10.76 -10.81
CA THR A 208 -1.93 -12.15 -10.42
C THR A 208 -1.71 -12.23 -8.90
N LEU A 209 -2.73 -12.68 -8.19
CA LEU A 209 -2.72 -12.89 -6.74
C LEU A 209 -3.86 -13.83 -6.33
N THR A 210 -3.80 -14.35 -5.11
CA THR A 210 -4.97 -14.94 -4.44
C THR A 210 -5.68 -13.83 -3.68
N ASN A 211 -6.91 -13.51 -4.06
CA ASN A 211 -7.65 -12.40 -3.47
C ASN A 211 -8.03 -12.68 -2.01
N ASP A 212 -8.02 -11.64 -1.19
CA ASP A 212 -8.62 -11.69 0.14
C ASP A 212 -10.15 -11.73 0.01
N SER A 213 -10.76 -12.68 0.69
CA SER A 213 -12.20 -12.93 0.62
C SER A 213 -12.90 -12.83 1.98
N ASP A 214 -12.20 -12.41 3.04
CA ASP A 214 -12.76 -12.29 4.39
C ASP A 214 -12.77 -10.86 4.96
N SER A 215 -12.08 -9.90 4.32
CA SER A 215 -12.18 -8.48 4.67
C SER A 215 -12.00 -7.51 3.49
N GLY A 216 -12.26 -6.23 3.79
CA GLY A 216 -12.07 -5.06 2.92
C GLY A 216 -12.77 -5.05 1.56
N ILE A 217 -12.39 -4.06 0.75
CA ILE A 217 -13.06 -3.70 -0.50
C ILE A 217 -12.14 -3.93 -1.68
N VAL A 218 -12.66 -4.55 -2.74
CA VAL A 218 -12.11 -4.40 -4.10
C VAL A 218 -12.98 -3.40 -4.87
N GLU A 219 -12.37 -2.33 -5.36
CA GLU A 219 -13.05 -1.23 -6.06
C GLU A 219 -12.63 -1.17 -7.53
N TYR A 220 -13.60 -1.08 -8.45
CA TYR A 220 -13.37 -0.80 -9.88
C TYR A 220 -13.76 0.64 -10.21
N VAL A 221 -12.82 1.41 -10.75
CA VAL A 221 -12.98 2.86 -11.04
C VAL A 221 -12.81 3.26 -12.51
N GLY A 222 -12.35 2.36 -13.38
CA GLY A 222 -12.07 2.72 -14.79
C GLY A 222 -10.84 3.60 -14.94
N ASN A 223 -10.57 4.05 -16.15
CA ASN A 223 -9.37 4.84 -16.48
C ASN A 223 -9.61 6.37 -16.48
N ALA A 224 -10.87 6.82 -16.31
CA ALA A 224 -11.27 8.22 -16.26
C ALA A 224 -10.86 9.03 -17.52
N ASN A 225 -10.98 8.42 -18.70
CA ASN A 225 -10.60 9.04 -19.97
C ASN A 225 -11.80 9.65 -20.73
N ALA A 226 -12.99 9.69 -20.12
CA ALA A 226 -14.24 10.16 -20.73
C ALA A 226 -14.69 9.38 -21.98
N SER A 227 -14.18 8.17 -22.17
CA SER A 227 -14.56 7.26 -23.26
C SER A 227 -15.17 6.00 -22.67
N ALA A 228 -16.14 5.41 -23.37
CA ALA A 228 -16.71 4.14 -22.94
C ALA A 228 -15.67 3.01 -23.05
N ASN A 229 -15.40 2.33 -21.94
CA ASN A 229 -14.57 1.15 -21.89
C ASN A 229 -15.35 -0.07 -21.34
N SER A 230 -14.96 -1.25 -21.81
CA SER A 230 -15.49 -2.51 -21.33
C SER A 230 -14.39 -3.34 -20.69
N TYR A 231 -14.56 -3.63 -19.42
CA TYR A 231 -13.65 -4.43 -18.62
C TYR A 231 -14.25 -5.82 -18.33
N THR A 232 -13.38 -6.75 -17.96
CA THR A 232 -13.79 -8.06 -17.44
C THR A 232 -13.44 -8.14 -15.97
N LEU A 233 -14.42 -8.55 -15.15
CA LEU A 233 -14.23 -8.73 -13.72
C LEU A 233 -13.17 -9.82 -13.48
N LYS A 234 -12.32 -9.66 -12.46
CA LYS A 234 -11.37 -10.72 -12.11
C LYS A 234 -12.15 -11.91 -11.54
N ASN A 235 -11.69 -13.12 -11.87
CA ASN A 235 -12.31 -14.35 -11.36
C ASN A 235 -11.86 -14.60 -9.92
N TRP A 236 -12.40 -13.84 -8.99
CA TRP A 236 -12.13 -13.91 -7.56
C TRP A 236 -13.41 -14.15 -6.76
N THR A 237 -13.23 -14.66 -5.56
CA THR A 237 -14.20 -14.47 -4.48
C THR A 237 -13.93 -13.13 -3.83
N TYR A 238 -14.95 -12.29 -3.71
CA TYR A 238 -14.84 -10.95 -3.13
C TYR A 238 -15.42 -10.94 -1.72
N TYR A 239 -14.85 -10.16 -0.79
CA TYR A 239 -15.54 -9.82 0.45
C TYR A 239 -16.57 -8.72 0.21
N ASP A 240 -16.12 -7.46 0.06
CA ASP A 240 -16.92 -6.39 -0.53
C ASP A 240 -16.46 -6.10 -1.97
N LEU A 241 -17.41 -5.98 -2.89
CA LEU A 241 -17.18 -5.56 -4.28
C LEU A 241 -17.88 -4.21 -4.53
N LEU A 242 -17.08 -3.21 -4.92
CA LEU A 242 -17.56 -1.88 -5.30
C LEU A 242 -17.28 -1.60 -6.78
N VAL A 243 -18.31 -1.25 -7.52
CA VAL A 243 -18.20 -0.72 -8.89
C VAL A 243 -18.60 0.75 -8.86
N ASN A 244 -17.62 1.61 -9.12
CA ASN A 244 -17.72 3.05 -8.98
C ASN A 244 -16.89 3.71 -10.08
N PHE A 245 -17.26 3.42 -11.33
CA PHE A 245 -16.55 3.95 -12.49
C PHE A 245 -16.53 5.48 -12.49
N ALA A 246 -15.43 6.07 -12.94
CA ALA A 246 -15.34 7.52 -13.13
C ALA A 246 -16.23 7.99 -14.29
N ASP A 247 -16.32 7.17 -15.34
CA ASP A 247 -17.08 7.45 -16.55
C ASP A 247 -18.42 6.67 -16.55
N THR A 248 -19.53 7.32 -16.94
CA THR A 248 -20.89 6.71 -16.89
C THR A 248 -21.04 5.49 -17.79
N ASP A 249 -20.28 5.48 -18.88
CA ASP A 249 -20.44 4.52 -19.97
C ASP A 249 -19.43 3.37 -19.84
N ASP A 250 -18.56 3.43 -18.84
CA ASP A 250 -17.68 2.32 -18.49
C ASP A 250 -18.49 1.15 -17.94
N THR A 251 -18.10 -0.06 -18.35
CA THR A 251 -18.79 -1.29 -18.00
C THR A 251 -17.81 -2.35 -17.51
N VAL A 252 -18.24 -3.18 -16.56
CA VAL A 252 -17.55 -4.43 -16.22
C VAL A 252 -18.49 -5.61 -16.37
N THR A 253 -18.00 -6.65 -17.04
CA THR A 253 -18.72 -7.92 -17.20
C THR A 253 -18.10 -8.98 -16.29
N ALA A 254 -18.92 -9.59 -15.45
CA ALA A 254 -18.57 -10.78 -14.69
C ALA A 254 -18.80 -12.02 -15.57
N SER A 255 -17.71 -12.61 -16.06
CA SER A 255 -17.76 -13.79 -16.93
C SER A 255 -17.65 -15.11 -16.17
N SER A 256 -17.17 -15.11 -14.93
CA SER A 256 -17.12 -16.29 -14.07
C SER A 256 -18.46 -16.56 -13.42
N SER A 257 -18.85 -17.84 -13.37
CA SER A 257 -20.09 -18.28 -12.73
C SER A 257 -19.85 -19.53 -11.86
N PRO A 258 -20.26 -19.53 -10.59
CA PRO A 258 -20.90 -18.42 -9.88
C PRO A 258 -19.91 -17.29 -9.52
N LEU A 259 -20.37 -16.04 -9.51
CA LEU A 259 -19.68 -14.94 -8.82
C LEU A 259 -20.08 -14.96 -7.34
N ALA A 260 -19.11 -14.99 -6.44
CA ALA A 260 -19.33 -14.96 -5.00
C ALA A 260 -18.86 -13.64 -4.37
N VAL A 261 -19.77 -12.98 -3.65
CA VAL A 261 -19.52 -11.80 -2.82
C VAL A 261 -19.93 -12.12 -1.39
N ASN A 262 -18.93 -12.34 -0.52
CA ASN A 262 -19.11 -12.84 0.84
C ASN A 262 -19.71 -11.79 1.80
N ARG A 263 -19.72 -10.52 1.42
CA ARG A 263 -20.42 -9.46 2.15
C ARG A 263 -21.22 -8.56 1.19
N ASN A 264 -20.78 -7.35 0.88
CA ASN A 264 -21.61 -6.41 0.14
C ASN A 264 -21.20 -6.30 -1.33
N PHE A 265 -22.19 -6.25 -2.22
CA PHE A 265 -22.04 -5.74 -3.57
C PHE A 265 -22.62 -4.33 -3.64
N SER A 266 -21.86 -3.39 -4.23
CA SER A 266 -22.32 -2.02 -4.44
C SER A 266 -22.01 -1.55 -5.86
N LEU A 267 -23.05 -1.15 -6.60
CA LEU A 267 -22.94 -0.44 -7.88
C LEU A 267 -23.37 1.01 -7.67
N VAL A 268 -22.41 1.92 -7.80
CA VAL A 268 -22.61 3.37 -7.61
C VAL A 268 -22.64 4.10 -8.94
N PHE A 269 -21.78 3.72 -9.89
CA PHE A 269 -21.65 4.38 -11.18
C PHE A 269 -21.12 3.42 -12.26
N GLY A 270 -21.45 3.70 -13.52
CA GLY A 270 -21.13 2.85 -14.67
C GLY A 270 -22.05 1.63 -14.84
N GLY A 271 -21.63 0.64 -15.62
CA GLY A 271 -22.38 -0.58 -15.88
C GLY A 271 -21.77 -1.83 -15.24
N PHE A 272 -22.62 -2.70 -14.71
CA PHE A 272 -22.24 -4.05 -14.27
C PHE A 272 -23.12 -5.08 -14.96
N THR A 273 -22.50 -6.02 -15.69
CA THR A 273 -23.19 -7.20 -16.23
C THR A 273 -22.87 -8.42 -15.37
N ALA A 274 -23.90 -8.95 -14.71
CA ALA A 274 -23.80 -10.12 -13.85
C ALA A 274 -23.57 -11.41 -14.66
N PRO A 275 -22.98 -12.46 -14.05
CA PRO A 275 -22.86 -13.77 -14.68
C PRO A 275 -24.21 -14.52 -14.62
N THR A 276 -24.23 -15.78 -15.06
CA THR A 276 -25.43 -16.63 -14.95
C THR A 276 -25.88 -16.87 -13.51
N THR A 277 -24.96 -16.84 -12.53
CA THR A 277 -25.30 -16.92 -11.10
C THR A 277 -24.39 -16.01 -10.28
N MET A 278 -24.99 -15.09 -9.52
CA MET A 278 -24.30 -14.21 -8.58
C MET A 278 -24.85 -14.46 -7.18
N ASN A 279 -23.97 -14.69 -6.21
CA ASN A 279 -24.32 -14.87 -4.81
C ASN A 279 -23.77 -13.71 -4.00
N VAL A 280 -24.65 -12.99 -3.31
CA VAL A 280 -24.30 -11.89 -2.39
C VAL A 280 -24.81 -12.24 -1.00
N ALA A 281 -23.89 -12.47 -0.06
CA ALA A 281 -24.24 -12.90 1.29
C ALA A 281 -24.69 -11.74 2.20
N GLY A 282 -24.27 -10.51 1.91
CA GLY A 282 -24.70 -9.29 2.60
C GLY A 282 -25.59 -8.41 1.73
N ASN A 283 -25.35 -7.10 1.77
CA ASN A 283 -26.19 -6.14 1.06
C ASN A 283 -25.89 -6.12 -0.44
N PHE A 284 -26.97 -6.09 -1.24
CA PHE A 284 -26.93 -5.70 -2.63
C PHE A 284 -27.40 -4.26 -2.75
N SER A 285 -26.49 -3.33 -3.08
CA SER A 285 -26.78 -1.91 -3.27
C SER A 285 -26.59 -1.49 -4.71
N HIS A 286 -27.60 -0.85 -5.29
CA HIS A 286 -27.55 -0.24 -6.62
C HIS A 286 -28.08 1.19 -6.51
N SER A 287 -27.17 2.15 -6.35
CA SER A 287 -27.51 3.56 -6.12
C SER A 287 -27.30 4.45 -7.35
N GLY A 288 -26.70 3.91 -8.42
CA GLY A 288 -26.52 4.58 -9.71
C GLY A 288 -25.96 3.62 -10.76
N GLY A 289 -25.82 4.07 -12.01
CA GLY A 289 -25.36 3.22 -13.10
C GLY A 289 -26.39 2.17 -13.58
N THR A 290 -25.95 1.20 -14.39
CA THR A 290 -26.79 0.15 -14.99
C THR A 290 -26.40 -1.23 -14.51
N PHE A 291 -27.33 -1.98 -13.90
CA PHE A 291 -27.13 -3.39 -13.56
C PHE A 291 -27.85 -4.29 -14.57
N ALA A 292 -27.11 -5.10 -15.32
CA ALA A 292 -27.64 -6.08 -16.25
C ALA A 292 -27.52 -7.49 -15.67
N HIS A 293 -28.64 -8.12 -15.33
CA HIS A 293 -28.68 -9.47 -14.74
C HIS A 293 -28.39 -10.61 -15.74
N ASN A 294 -28.26 -10.29 -17.03
CA ASN A 294 -27.89 -11.22 -18.11
C ASN A 294 -28.74 -12.52 -18.18
N ASN A 295 -30.05 -12.41 -17.91
CA ASN A 295 -30.97 -13.55 -17.74
C ASN A 295 -30.52 -14.62 -16.73
N GLY A 296 -29.56 -14.28 -15.85
CA GLY A 296 -29.07 -15.10 -14.76
C GLY A 296 -29.87 -14.93 -13.48
N THR A 297 -29.38 -15.58 -12.42
CA THR A 297 -29.94 -15.51 -11.06
C THR A 297 -29.02 -14.72 -10.16
N VAL A 298 -29.58 -13.77 -9.40
CA VAL A 298 -28.90 -13.07 -8.31
C VAL A 298 -29.51 -13.54 -6.99
N ASN A 299 -28.73 -14.24 -6.20
CA ASN A 299 -29.10 -14.72 -4.87
C ASN A 299 -28.61 -13.71 -3.82
N THR A 300 -29.51 -13.21 -2.98
CA THR A 300 -29.19 -12.30 -1.87
C THR A 300 -29.59 -12.95 -0.56
N ALA A 301 -28.69 -13.09 0.40
CA ALA A 301 -28.99 -13.81 1.65
C ALA A 301 -29.82 -13.00 2.67
N THR A 302 -29.93 -11.68 2.50
CA THR A 302 -30.75 -10.81 3.36
C THR A 302 -31.61 -9.87 2.52
N LEU A 303 -32.94 -10.02 2.56
CA LEU A 303 -33.90 -9.10 1.94
C LEU A 303 -34.03 -7.76 2.70
N ASP A 304 -33.35 -7.60 3.84
CA ASP A 304 -33.58 -6.48 4.77
C ASP A 304 -33.26 -5.10 4.20
N ASN A 305 -32.48 -4.97 3.12
CA ASN A 305 -32.15 -3.66 2.53
C ASN A 305 -31.89 -3.71 1.02
N VAL A 306 -32.78 -4.32 0.22
CA VAL A 306 -32.79 -4.04 -1.23
C VAL A 306 -33.27 -2.59 -1.44
N ARG A 307 -32.35 -1.63 -1.38
CA ARG A 307 -32.63 -0.23 -1.72
C ARG A 307 -32.50 -0.04 -3.23
N LEU A 308 -33.58 -0.33 -3.95
CA LEU A 308 -33.73 0.03 -5.36
C LEU A 308 -34.13 1.52 -5.44
N ALA A 309 -33.15 2.41 -5.52
CA ALA A 309 -33.41 3.82 -5.80
C ALA A 309 -33.49 4.03 -7.32
N ALA A 310 -34.57 3.55 -7.96
CA ALA A 310 -34.81 3.78 -9.37
C ALA A 310 -35.90 4.85 -9.56
N ALA A 311 -35.53 6.01 -10.10
CA ALA A 311 -36.44 6.79 -10.92
C ALA A 311 -36.48 6.12 -12.30
N LEU A 312 -37.38 5.16 -12.55
CA LEU A 312 -37.57 4.59 -13.88
C LEU A 312 -39.04 4.37 -14.22
N SER A 313 -39.47 5.03 -15.30
CA SER A 313 -40.60 4.65 -16.13
C SER A 313 -40.26 3.37 -16.89
N GLY A 314 -40.80 2.23 -16.43
CA GLY A 314 -40.66 0.95 -17.11
C GLY A 314 -40.80 -0.19 -16.11
N LEU A 315 -41.82 -1.02 -16.27
CA LEU A 315 -42.09 -2.19 -15.43
C LEU A 315 -40.94 -3.20 -15.52
N TRP A 316 -40.29 -3.49 -14.40
CA TRP A 316 -39.38 -4.62 -14.24
C TRP A 316 -39.98 -5.63 -13.26
N PHE A 317 -40.14 -6.90 -13.68
CA PHE A 317 -40.43 -8.01 -12.77
C PHE A 317 -39.09 -8.61 -12.31
N LEU A 318 -38.63 -8.21 -11.12
CA LEU A 318 -37.51 -8.85 -10.45
C LEU A 318 -38.07 -10.01 -9.61
N GLN A 319 -37.92 -11.25 -10.08
CA GLN A 319 -38.42 -12.42 -9.37
C GLN A 319 -37.39 -12.87 -8.32
N PHE A 320 -37.54 -12.37 -7.08
CA PHE A 320 -36.80 -12.89 -5.93
C PHE A 320 -37.31 -14.30 -5.59
N ARG A 321 -36.44 -15.30 -5.63
CA ARG A 321 -36.72 -16.61 -5.02
C ARG A 321 -36.03 -16.65 -3.67
N CYS A 322 -36.81 -16.62 -2.59
CA CYS A 322 -36.34 -17.06 -1.28
C CYS A 322 -36.09 -18.57 -1.37
N GLN A 323 -34.90 -19.03 -0.99
CA GLN A 323 -34.68 -20.43 -0.62
C GLN A 323 -34.56 -20.52 0.89
#